data_AF-A0A2V6AVV0-F1
#
_entry.id   AF-A0A2V6AVV0-F1
#
_cell.length_a   1.000
_cell.length_b   1.000
_cell.length_c   1.000
_cell.angle_alpha   90.00
_cell.angle_beta   90.00
_cell.angle_gamma   90.00
#
_symmetry.space_group_name_H-M   'P 1'
#
loop_
_entity.id
_entity.type
_entity.pdbx_description
1 polymer ?
#
loop_
_entity_poly.entity_id
_entity_poly.type
_entity_poly.pdbx_seq_one_letter_code
_entity_poly.pdbx_strand_id
1 'polypeptide(L)' 'EFSADGFLYKMVRLMVGAMARCALGKESLQSIELRLERPSRASARFVAPAAGLYLVRVGY' A
#
# COMPACT_ATOMS: atom_id res chain seq x y z
N GLU A 1 -5.85 8.66 -5.82
CA GLU A 1 -7.07 7.93 -5.42
C GLU A 1 -6.90 6.45 -5.80
N PHE A 2 -7.56 5.53 -5.11
CA PHE A 2 -7.52 4.09 -5.44
C PHE A 2 -8.93 3.63 -5.82
N SER A 3 -9.04 2.89 -6.93
CA SER A 3 -10.29 2.30 -7.42
C SER A 3 -10.05 0.84 -7.74
N ALA A 4 -10.93 -0.03 -7.27
CA ALA A 4 -10.91 -1.48 -7.54
C ALA A 4 -12.27 -2.09 -7.19
N ASP A 5 -12.54 -3.30 -7.68
CA ASP A 5 -13.74 -4.08 -7.34
C ASP A 5 -13.73 -4.54 -5.86
N GLY A 6 -12.54 -4.62 -5.27
CA GLY A 6 -12.35 -4.95 -3.88
C GLY A 6 -10.90 -4.76 -3.43
N PHE A 7 -10.71 -4.61 -2.12
CA PHE A 7 -9.38 -4.49 -1.51
C PHE A 7 -9.22 -5.52 -0.40
N LEU A 8 -8.03 -6.10 -0.29
CA LEU A 8 -7.68 -6.97 0.84
C LEU A 8 -7.58 -6.14 2.13
N TYR A 9 -7.64 -6.83 3.27
CA TYR A 9 -7.43 -6.20 4.57
C TYR A 9 -6.11 -5.41 4.61
N LYS A 10 -6.20 -4.13 4.98
CA LYS A 10 -5.08 -3.15 5.02
C LYS A 10 -4.40 -2.85 3.69
N MET A 11 -4.87 -3.37 2.55
CA MET A 11 -4.19 -3.24 1.24
C MET A 11 -3.85 -1.80 0.87
N VAL A 12 -4.83 -0.90 0.90
CA VAL A 12 -4.63 0.52 0.56
C VAL A 12 -3.60 1.18 1.48
N ARG A 13 -3.70 0.93 2.80
CA ARG A 13 -2.78 1.50 3.79
C ARG A 13 -1.35 0.96 3.66
N LEU A 14 -1.20 -0.28 3.23
CA LEU A 14 0.10 -0.89 2.92
C LEU A 14 0.73 -0.27 1.66
N MET A 15 -0.07 -0.06 0.60
CA MET A 15 0.40 0.58 -0.63
C MET A 15 0.81 2.04 -0.37
N VAL A 16 -0.03 2.81 0.33
CA VAL A 16 0.30 4.19 0.72
C VAL A 16 1.55 4.25 1.60
N GLY A 17 1.68 3.32 2.55
CA GLY A 17 2.87 3.23 3.39
C GLY A 17 4.16 2.99 2.61
N ALA A 18 4.12 2.10 1.62
CA ALA A 18 5.26 1.84 0.73
C ALA A 18 5.60 3.06 -0.15
N MET A 19 4.59 3.69 -0.77
CA MET A 19 4.79 4.90 -1.58
C MET A 19 5.40 6.06 -0.77
N ALA A 20 4.91 6.29 0.45
CA ALA A 20 5.45 7.32 1.33
C ALA A 20 6.91 7.05 1.70
N ARG A 21 7.28 5.78 1.94
CA ARG A 21 8.68 5.42 2.19
C ARG A 21 9.57 5.64 0.98
N CYS A 22 9.09 5.33 -0.23
CA CYS A 22 9.84 5.63 -1.45
C CYS A 22 10.03 7.13 -1.66
N ALA A 23 8.99 7.94 -1.45
CA ALA A 23 9.09 9.39 -1.53
C ALA A 23 10.07 9.99 -0.52
N LEU A 24 10.21 9.36 0.66
CA LEU A 24 11.18 9.75 1.69
C LEU A 24 12.58 9.14 1.49
N GLY A 25 12.83 8.41 0.39
CA GLY A 25 14.12 7.75 0.11
C GLY A 25 14.44 6.58 1.05
N LYS A 26 13.46 6.09 1.82
CA LYS A 26 13.65 5.00 2.79
C LYS A 26 13.53 3.62 2.15
N GLU A 27 12.98 3.51 0.94
CA GLU A 27 12.78 2.25 0.21
C GLU A 27 12.91 2.53 -1.29
N SER A 28 13.46 1.60 -2.07
CA SER A 28 13.58 1.77 -3.53
C SER A 28 12.33 1.27 -4.25
N LEU A 29 12.05 1.82 -5.43
CA LEU A 29 10.96 1.34 -6.29
C LEU A 29 11.14 -0.15 -6.66
N GLN A 30 12.38 -0.56 -6.97
CA GLN A 30 12.73 -1.96 -7.24
C GLN A 30 12.38 -2.90 -6.08
N SER A 31 12.48 -2.42 -4.83
CA SER A 31 12.08 -3.22 -3.67
C SER A 31 10.57 -3.45 -3.62
N ILE A 32 9.77 -2.45 -4.03
CA ILE A 32 8.32 -2.60 -4.16
C ILE A 32 8.00 -3.61 -5.27
N GLU A 33 8.63 -3.48 -6.44
CA GLU A 33 8.44 -4.41 -7.57
C GLU A 33 8.74 -5.85 -7.17
N LEU A 34 9.88 -6.09 -6.53
CA LEU A 34 10.27 -7.42 -6.05
C LEU A 34 9.26 -7.98 -5.04
N ARG A 35 8.68 -7.15 -4.17
CA ARG A 35 7.65 -7.59 -3.20
C ARG A 35 6.31 -7.93 -3.88
N LEU A 36 6.00 -7.31 -5.01
CA LEU A 36 4.82 -7.63 -5.82
C LEU A 36 5.02 -8.95 -6.57
N GLU A 37 6.20 -9.18 -7.13
CA GLU A 37 6.56 -10.43 -7.82
C GLU A 37 6.70 -11.62 -6.85
N ARG A 38 7.26 -11.37 -5.67
CA ARG A 38 7.56 -12.40 -4.65
C ARG A 38 6.88 -12.05 -3.32
N PRO A 39 5.56 -12.27 -3.22
CA PRO A 39 4.81 -11.94 -2.02
C PRO A 39 5.27 -12.79 -0.82
N SER A 40 5.77 -12.12 0.22
CA SER A 40 6.16 -12.77 1.48
C SER A 40 5.46 -12.14 2.68
N ARG A 41 4.98 -12.97 3.61
CA ARG A 41 4.34 -12.54 4.88
C ARG A 41 5.34 -12.07 5.93
N ALA A 42 6.65 -12.33 5.74
CA ALA A 42 7.68 -12.13 6.76
C ALA A 42 8.24 -10.69 6.83
N SER A 43 8.03 -9.87 5.80
CA SER A 43 8.56 -8.50 5.77
C SER A 43 7.80 -7.57 6.76
N ALA A 44 8.54 -6.79 7.54
CA ALA A 44 7.99 -5.70 8.34
C ALA A 44 7.42 -4.62 7.40
N ARG A 45 6.10 -4.62 7.22
CA ARG A 45 5.42 -3.67 6.34
C ARG A 45 4.98 -2.46 7.14
N PHE A 46 5.43 -1.28 6.72
CA PHE A 46 4.92 -0.03 7.25
C PHE A 46 3.46 0.14 6.79
N VAL A 47 2.54 0.27 7.75
CA VAL A 47 1.12 0.50 7.49
C VAL A 47 0.84 1.97 7.74
N ALA A 48 0.39 2.70 6.72
CA ALA A 48 0.00 4.10 6.88
C ALA A 48 -1.10 4.24 7.96
N PRO A 49 -1.16 5.34 8.74
CA PRO A 49 -2.23 5.55 9.73
C PRO A 49 -3.64 5.45 9.14
N ALA A 50 -4.61 4.99 9.93
CA ALA A 50 -5.99 4.83 9.46
C ALA A 50 -6.71 6.18 9.31
N ALA A 51 -6.34 7.17 10.12
CA ALA A 51 -7.02 8.47 10.19
C ALA A 51 -7.00 9.27 8.88
N GLY A 52 -6.11 8.94 7.94
CA GLY A 52 -6.05 9.57 6.61
C GLY A 52 -6.74 8.79 5.49
N LEU A 53 -7.38 7.66 5.78
CA LEU A 53 -8.06 6.83 4.77
C LEU A 53 -9.56 7.11 4.78
N TYR A 54 -10.11 7.46 3.61
CA TYR A 54 -11.53 7.74 3.42
C TYR A 54 -12.07 6.97 2.21
N LEU A 55 -13.30 6.46 2.32
CA LEU A 55 -14.05 5.92 1.19
C LEU A 55 -14.68 7.08 0.43
N VAL A 56 -14.33 7.20 -0.85
CA VAL A 56 -14.78 8.33 -1.70
C VAL A 56 -16.06 8.01 -2.46
N ARG A 57 -16.16 6.80 -3.03
CA ARG A 57 -17.28 6.40 -3.91
C ARG A 57 -17.45 4.89 -3.94
N VAL A 58 -18.68 4.43 -4.17
CA VAL A 58 -19.03 3.05 -4.54
C VAL A 58 -19.80 3.10 -5.86
N GLY A 59 -19.34 2.34 -6.86
CA GLY A 59 -20.05 2.15 -8.12
C GLY A 59 -21.07 1.02 -8.00
N TYR A 60 -22.24 1.20 -8.61
CA TYR A 60 -23.33 0.22 -8.67
C TYR A 60 -23.65 -0.13 -10.11
#